data_AF-A0A381E249-F1
#
_entry.id   AF-A0A381E249-F1
#
_cell.length_a   1.000
_cell.length_b   1.000
_cell.length_c   1.000
_cell.angle_alpha   90.00
_cell.angle_beta   90.00
_cell.angle_gamma   90.00
#
_symmetry.space_group_name_H-M   'P 1'
#
loop_
_entity.id
_entity.type
_entity.pdbx_description
1 polymer ?
#
loop_
_entity_poly.entity_id
_entity_poly.type
_entity_poly.pdbx_seq_one_letter_code
_entity_poly.pdbx_strand_id
1 'polypeptide(L)'
;MFCSVAIAVSIVQTLIAGTAYTCDTAEAEPQRGIAKLVVFGSSFLANPDLPECFRQNAPLNTPDCATMFNGGEKGYIDSELINGSDTTALRGSFL
;
A
#
# COMPACT_ATOMS: atom_id res chain seq x y z
N MET A 1 8.93 -2.88 27.69
CA MET A 1 9.64 -1.60 27.88
C MET A 1 10.20 -1.20 26.51
N PHE A 2 9.36 -0.64 25.64
CA PHE A 2 9.79 -0.19 24.32
C PHE A 2 10.14 1.29 24.41
N CYS A 3 11.37 1.62 24.03
CA CYS A 3 11.88 2.98 24.00
C CYS A 3 11.17 3.74 22.88
N SER A 4 10.07 4.43 23.21
CA SER A 4 9.46 5.42 22.32
C SER A 4 10.34 6.67 22.32
N VAL A 5 11.45 6.65 21.59
CA VAL A 5 12.05 7.89 21.11
C VAL A 5 11.08 8.41 20.06
N ALA A 6 10.07 9.16 20.51
CA ALA A 6 9.31 10.01 19.62
C ALA A 6 10.35 10.92 18.94
N ILE A 7 10.45 10.83 17.62
CA ILE A 7 11.16 11.84 16.84
C ILE A 7 10.27 13.09 16.92
N ALA A 8 10.32 13.77 18.05
CA ALA A 8 9.70 15.07 18.31
C ALA A 8 10.73 16.19 18.04
N VAL A 9 11.65 15.94 17.10
CA VAL A 9 12.39 17.01 16.45
C VAL A 9 11.43 17.60 15.43
N SER A 10 11.22 18.92 15.44
CA SER A 10 10.39 19.61 14.46
C SER A 10 10.97 19.35 13.06
N ILE A 11 10.43 18.33 12.36
CA ILE A 11 10.83 18.00 11.00
C ILE A 11 10.14 19.03 10.09
N VAL A 12 10.94 19.96 9.58
CA VAL A 12 10.45 21.00 8.66
C VAL A 12 10.24 20.41 7.26
N GLN A 13 11.01 19.37 6.92
CA GLN A 13 10.94 18.64 5.67
C GLN A 13 9.70 17.73 5.60
N THR A 14 9.39 17.24 4.40
CA THR A 14 8.31 16.26 4.20
C THR A 14 8.72 14.92 4.79
N LEU A 15 8.03 14.49 5.86
CA LEU A 15 8.13 13.13 6.38
C LEU A 15 7.12 12.22 5.68
N ILE A 16 7.61 11.06 5.25
CA ILE A 16 6.80 9.98 4.69
C ILE A 16 6.89 8.80 5.66
N ALA A 17 5.75 8.37 6.21
CA ALA A 17 5.67 7.20 7.06
C ALA A 17 5.36 5.95 6.23
N GLY A 18 5.72 4.79 6.75
CA GLY A 18 5.38 3.51 6.14
C GLY A 18 5.36 2.41 7.20
N THR A 19 4.95 1.21 6.78
CA THR A 19 4.75 0.00 7.61
C THR A 19 3.33 -0.10 8.19
N ALA A 20 2.63 -1.16 7.81
CA ALA A 20 1.38 -1.63 8.43
C ALA A 20 0.24 -0.59 8.56
N TYR A 21 0.23 0.45 7.71
CA TYR A 21 -0.89 1.39 7.64
C TYR A 21 -2.11 0.78 6.93
N THR A 22 -3.30 1.13 7.43
CA THR A 22 -4.60 0.98 6.77
C THR A 22 -5.01 2.34 6.21
N CYS A 23 -6.13 2.42 5.48
CA CYS A 23 -6.69 3.70 5.04
C CYS A 23 -6.91 4.64 6.24
N ASP A 24 -7.63 4.16 7.25
CA ASP A 24 -7.97 4.93 8.45
C ASP A 24 -6.73 5.42 9.22
N THR A 25 -5.74 4.53 9.43
CA THR A 25 -4.54 4.94 10.17
C THR A 25 -3.67 5.87 9.36
N ALA A 26 -3.66 5.76 8.03
CA ALA A 26 -2.93 6.68 7.17
C ALA A 26 -3.54 8.09 7.15
N GLU A 27 -4.88 8.19 7.11
CA GLU A 27 -5.60 9.47 7.16
C GLU A 27 -5.40 10.22 8.48
N ALA A 28 -5.12 9.50 9.57
CA ALA A 28 -4.85 10.09 10.87
C ALA A 28 -3.46 10.75 10.98
N GLU A 29 -2.46 10.33 10.21
CA GLU A 29 -1.06 10.78 10.39
C GLU A 29 -0.84 12.29 10.15
N PRO A 30 -1.40 12.90 9.10
CA PRO A 30 -1.30 14.35 8.91
C PRO A 30 -1.96 15.14 10.04
N GLN A 31 -3.07 14.64 10.58
CA GLN A 31 -3.80 15.27 11.68
C GLN A 31 -3.00 15.23 12.99
N ARG A 32 -2.20 14.17 13.19
CA ARG A 32 -1.31 14.02 14.34
C ARG A 32 -0.02 14.83 14.22
N GLY A 33 0.25 15.43 13.05
CA GLY A 33 1.49 16.14 12.77
C GLY A 33 2.72 15.23 12.73
N ILE A 34 2.51 13.92 12.55
CA ILE A 34 3.59 12.92 12.57
C ILE A 34 4.19 12.81 11.16
N ALA A 35 3.36 12.52 10.14
CA ALA A 35 3.81 12.39 8.76
C ALA A 35 2.88 13.13 7.78
N LYS A 36 3.44 13.62 6.68
CA LYS A 36 2.67 14.28 5.61
C LYS A 36 2.13 13.30 4.59
N LEU A 37 2.79 12.17 4.42
CA LEU A 37 2.46 11.13 3.44
C LEU A 37 2.65 9.75 4.07
N VAL A 38 1.95 8.76 3.54
CA VAL A 38 2.04 7.36 3.95
C VAL A 38 2.30 6.48 2.73
N VAL A 39 3.21 5.52 2.86
CA VAL A 39 3.56 4.55 1.82
C VAL A 39 3.04 3.17 2.19
N PHE A 40 2.41 2.51 1.23
CA PHE A 40 1.89 1.15 1.32
C PHE A 40 2.77 0.20 0.50
N GLY A 41 3.36 -0.80 1.16
CA GLY A 41 4.21 -1.81 0.51
C GLY A 41 3.42 -3.06 0.12
N SER A 42 3.32 -4.03 1.04
CA SER A 42 2.67 -5.32 0.80
C SER A 42 1.22 -5.19 0.33
N SER A 43 0.46 -4.22 0.85
CA SER A 43 -0.92 -3.97 0.40
C SER A 43 -0.97 -3.56 -1.07
N PHE A 44 -0.02 -2.76 -1.54
CA PHE A 44 0.05 -2.31 -2.93
C PHE A 44 0.51 -3.43 -3.86
N LEU A 45 1.39 -4.33 -3.39
CA LEU A 45 1.81 -5.50 -4.16
C LEU A 45 0.63 -6.42 -4.52
N ALA A 46 -0.30 -6.62 -3.60
CA ALA A 46 -1.50 -7.45 -3.83
C ALA A 46 -2.66 -6.69 -4.49
N ASN A 47 -2.65 -5.36 -4.43
CA ASN A 47 -3.73 -4.49 -4.90
C ASN A 47 -3.11 -3.35 -5.73
N PRO A 48 -2.85 -3.56 -7.02
CA PRO A 48 -2.20 -2.53 -7.85
C PRO A 48 -3.07 -1.28 -8.04
N ASP A 49 -4.38 -1.40 -7.81
CA ASP A 49 -5.38 -0.34 -7.76
C ASP A 49 -5.77 0.06 -6.31
N LEU A 50 -4.87 -0.15 -5.34
CA LEU A 50 -5.10 0.18 -3.93
C LEU A 50 -5.73 1.58 -3.67
N PRO A 51 -5.34 2.68 -4.35
CA PRO A 51 -5.98 3.98 -4.14
C PRO A 51 -7.48 3.98 -4.48
N GLU A 52 -7.85 3.23 -5.51
CA GLU A 52 -9.23 3.07 -5.95
C GLU A 52 -10.02 2.19 -4.97
N CYS A 53 -9.40 1.12 -4.48
CA CYS A 53 -9.97 0.30 -3.42
C CYS A 53 -10.25 1.10 -2.15
N PHE A 54 -9.32 1.96 -1.72
CA PHE A 54 -9.54 2.87 -0.60
C PHE A 54 -10.69 3.85 -0.88
N ARG A 55 -10.72 4.48 -2.06
CA ARG A 55 -11.77 5.43 -2.43
C ARG A 55 -13.17 4.81 -2.40
N GLN A 56 -13.30 3.53 -2.77
CA GLN A 56 -14.58 2.81 -2.77
C GLN A 56 -14.87 2.04 -1.48
N ASN A 57 -13.96 2.04 -0.50
CA ASN A 57 -14.01 1.13 0.65
C ASN A 57 -14.18 -0.34 0.23
N ALA A 58 -13.48 -0.74 -0.83
CA ALA A 58 -13.57 -2.09 -1.37
C ALA A 58 -12.71 -3.09 -0.56
N PRO A 59 -13.07 -4.39 -0.57
CA PRO A 59 -12.22 -5.43 -0.01
C PRO A 59 -10.84 -5.45 -0.67
N LEU A 60 -9.81 -5.68 0.13
CA LEU A 60 -8.43 -5.80 -0.36
C LEU A 60 -8.02 -7.27 -0.48
N ASN A 61 -7.27 -7.57 -1.53
CA ASN A 61 -6.55 -8.83 -1.66
C ASN A 61 -5.51 -8.96 -0.55
N THR A 62 -5.38 -10.18 -0.03
CA THR A 62 -4.37 -10.50 0.98
C THR A 62 -3.03 -10.77 0.28
N PRO A 63 -1.94 -10.10 0.68
CA PRO A 63 -0.63 -10.36 0.11
C PRO A 63 -0.14 -11.77 0.44
N ASP A 64 0.31 -12.50 -0.58
CA ASP A 64 0.95 -13.81 -0.42
C ASP A 64 2.44 -13.67 -0.15
N CYS A 65 2.84 -13.86 1.11
CA CYS A 65 4.23 -13.79 1.54
C CYS A 65 5.11 -14.86 0.87
N ALA A 66 4.55 -15.99 0.42
CA ALA A 66 5.31 -17.05 -0.24
C ALA A 66 5.78 -16.64 -1.64
N THR A 67 5.09 -15.67 -2.27
CA THR A 67 5.41 -15.21 -3.62
C THR A 67 6.17 -13.89 -3.66
N MET A 68 6.27 -13.16 -2.54
CA MET A 68 6.92 -11.84 -2.47
C MET A 68 8.38 -11.78 -2.94
N PHE A 69 9.09 -12.91 -2.97
CA PHE A 69 10.50 -12.98 -3.37
C PHE A 69 10.78 -14.21 -4.23
N ASN A 70 9.83 -14.61 -5.08
CA ASN A 70 9.92 -15.86 -5.87
C ASN A 70 10.53 -15.70 -7.28
N GLY A 71 10.75 -14.46 -7.76
CA GLY A 71 11.36 -14.16 -9.05
C GLY A 71 10.52 -14.46 -10.30
N GLY A 72 9.21 -14.73 -10.16
CA GLY A 72 8.29 -15.03 -11.26
C GLY A 72 7.13 -14.04 -11.38
N GLU A 73 6.20 -14.34 -12.29
CA GLU A 73 5.01 -13.50 -12.54
C GLU A 73 3.98 -13.59 -11.41
N LYS A 74 3.93 -14.76 -10.75
CA LYS A 74 2.96 -15.07 -9.71
C LYS A 74 3.16 -14.20 -8.46
N GLY A 75 2.10 -13.49 -8.07
CA GLY A 75 2.06 -12.52 -6.98
C GLY A 75 2.63 -11.15 -7.33
N TYR A 76 2.94 -10.88 -8.60
CA TYR A 76 3.46 -9.60 -9.07
C TYR A 76 2.62 -8.98 -10.17
N ILE A 77 2.18 -9.78 -11.14
CA ILE A 77 1.46 -9.30 -12.34
C ILE A 77 0.17 -10.08 -12.64
N ASP A 78 -0.27 -10.92 -11.72
CA ASP A 78 -1.48 -11.76 -11.81
C ASP A 78 -2.47 -11.49 -10.66
N SER A 79 -2.42 -10.27 -10.10
CA SER A 79 -3.32 -9.84 -9.03
C SER A 79 -4.64 -9.31 -9.59
N GLU A 80 -5.75 -9.66 -8.92
CA GLU A 80 -7.10 -9.19 -9.28
C GLU A 80 -7.31 -7.71 -8.93
N LEU A 81 -7.91 -6.95 -9.84
CA LEU A 81 -8.38 -5.57 -9.62
C LEU A 81 -9.76 -5.56 -8.98
N ILE A 82 -10.17 -4.42 -8.43
CA ILE A 82 -11.48 -4.19 -7.79
C ILE A 82 -12.68 -4.55 -8.69
N ASN A 83 -12.53 -4.45 -10.01
CA ASN A 83 -13.59 -4.77 -10.98
C ASN A 83 -13.61 -6.26 -11.39
N GLY A 84 -12.76 -7.10 -10.78
CA GLY A 84 -12.64 -8.53 -11.08
C GLY A 84 -11.84 -8.87 -12.34
N SER A 85 -11.20 -7.88 -12.98
CA SER A 85 -10.20 -8.16 -14.02
C SER A 85 -8.83 -8.40 -13.39
N ASP A 86 -8.09 -9.38 -13.89
CA ASP A 86 -6.67 -9.54 -13.51
C ASP A 86 -5.81 -8.57 -14.32
N THR A 87 -4.77 -8.02 -13.70
CA THR A 87 -3.68 -7.29 -14.35
C THR A 87 -3.10 -7.94 -15.61
N THR A 88 -3.18 -9.27 -15.75
CA THR A 88 -2.86 -9.97 -17.00
C THR A 88 -3.65 -9.44 -18.21
N ALA A 89 -4.90 -9.00 -18.01
CA ALA A 89 -5.77 -8.45 -19.06
C ALA A 89 -5.27 -7.11 -19.64
N LEU A 90 -4.38 -6.39 -18.95
CA LEU A 90 -3.80 -5.12 -19.40
C LEU A 90 -2.69 -5.32 -20.47
N ARG A 91 -2.24 -6.56 -20.72
CA ARG A 91 -1.28 -6.87 -21.80
C ARG A 91 -1.85 -6.61 -23.20
N GLY A 92 -3.16 -6.66 -23.38
CA GLY A 92 -3.79 -6.60 -24.71
C GLY A 92 -4.04 -5.20 -25.28
N SER A 93 -3.78 -4.13 -24.52
CA SER A 93 -4.20 -2.77 -24.90
C SER A 93 -3.08 -1.86 -25.43
N PHE A 94 -1.88 -2.42 -25.67
CA PHE A 94 -0.71 -1.67 -26.17
C PHE A 94 -0.04 -2.29 -27.41
N LEU A 95 -0.72 -3.19 -28.12
CA LEU A 95 -0.33 -3.66 -29.46
C LEU A 95 -1.46 -3.42 -30.46
#